data_AF-T1GI59-F1
#
_entry.id   AF-T1GI59-F1
#
_cell.length_a   1.000
_cell.length_b   1.000
_cell.length_c   1.000
_cell.angle_alpha   90.00
_cell.angle_beta   90.00
_cell.angle_gamma   90.00
#
_symmetry.space_group_name_H-M   'P 1'
#
loop_
_entity.id
_entity.type
_entity.pdbx_description
1 polymer ?
#
loop_
_entity_poly.entity_id
_entity_poly.type
_entity_poly.pdbx_seq_one_letter_code
_entity_poly.pdbx_strand_id
1 'polypeptide(L)'
;MEEFFLQGDKERENGMDISPMCDRDNATIEKSQVGFIDYIVHPLWETWADLVHPDAQDILDTLEENRDYYQSMIPPSPPPSTDDNNDDKIRFQVTLEESDQDILGEKEELEEDCEASEKENAQSHSGM
;
A
#
# COMPACT_ATOMS: atom_id res chain seq x y z
N MET A 1 -15.54 -4.40 16.14
CA MET A 1 -15.09 -5.61 15.40
C MET A 1 -16.22 -6.58 15.10
N GLU A 2 -17.20 -6.72 16.00
CA GLU A 2 -18.38 -7.57 15.80
C GLU A 2 -19.13 -7.29 14.49
N GLU A 3 -19.26 -6.02 14.08
CA GLU A 3 -19.89 -5.65 12.81
C GLU A 3 -19.16 -6.22 11.57
N PHE A 4 -17.82 -6.12 11.53
CA PHE A 4 -17.02 -6.70 10.45
C PHE A 4 -17.14 -8.23 10.42
N PHE A 5 -17.23 -8.87 11.58
CA PHE A 5 -17.43 -10.32 11.63
C PHE A 5 -18.82 -10.74 11.17
N LEU A 6 -19.87 -10.00 11.52
CA LEU A 6 -21.21 -10.25 10.97
C LEU A 6 -21.24 -10.08 9.45
N GLN A 7 -20.44 -9.16 8.91
CA GLN A 7 -20.31 -9.00 7.46
C GLN A 7 -19.60 -10.22 6.84
N GLY A 8 -18.47 -10.65 7.39
CA GLY A 8 -17.73 -11.81 6.88
C GLY A 8 -18.50 -13.11 6.99
N ASP A 9 -19.30 -13.28 8.05
CA ASP A 9 -20.19 -14.44 8.21
C ASP A 9 -21.26 -14.46 7.11
N LYS A 10 -21.84 -13.31 6.74
CA LYS A 10 -22.80 -13.19 5.61
C LYS A 10 -22.13 -13.42 4.25
N GLU A 11 -20.92 -12.91 4.04
CA GLU A 11 -20.15 -13.12 2.80
C GLU A 11 -19.86 -14.62 2.62
N ARG A 12 -19.45 -15.30 3.69
CA ARG A 12 -19.22 -16.75 3.73
C ARG A 12 -20.50 -17.55 3.44
N GLU A 13 -21.62 -17.18 4.07
CA GLU A 13 -22.93 -17.81 3.83
C GLU A 13 -23.39 -17.67 2.37
N ASN A 14 -23.08 -16.54 1.74
CA ASN A 14 -23.42 -16.27 0.34
C ASN A 14 -22.39 -16.84 -0.67
N GLY A 15 -21.34 -17.52 -0.21
CA GLY A 15 -20.30 -18.08 -1.06
C GLY A 15 -19.42 -17.02 -1.74
N MET A 16 -19.30 -15.84 -1.15
CA MET A 16 -18.44 -14.75 -1.62
C MET A 16 -17.10 -14.79 -0.89
N ASP A 17 -16.07 -14.23 -1.53
CA ASP A 17 -14.78 -14.02 -0.86
C ASP A 17 -14.96 -13.05 0.31
N ILE A 18 -14.41 -13.41 1.48
CA ILE A 18 -14.56 -12.62 2.70
C ILE A 18 -13.71 -11.36 2.59
N SER A 19 -14.33 -10.22 2.86
CA SER A 19 -13.67 -8.92 2.86
C SER A 19 -12.51 -8.90 3.87
N PRO A 20 -11.41 -8.19 3.58
CA PRO A 20 -10.31 -8.00 4.54
C PRO A 20 -10.86 -7.52 5.89
N MET A 21 -10.28 -7.99 6.99
CA MET A 21 -10.72 -7.68 8.37
C MET A 21 -12.06 -8.28 8.82
N CYS A 22 -12.83 -8.89 7.92
CA CYS A 22 -14.15 -9.45 8.22
C CYS A 22 -14.10 -10.92 8.63
N ASP A 23 -12.94 -11.57 8.52
CA ASP A 23 -12.76 -12.96 8.93
C ASP A 23 -12.36 -13.06 10.42
N ARG A 24 -13.26 -13.59 11.25
CA ARG A 24 -13.04 -13.79 12.70
C ARG A 24 -11.91 -14.76 13.01
N ASP A 25 -11.61 -15.70 12.12
CA ASP A 25 -10.67 -16.79 12.39
C ASP A 25 -9.22 -16.45 11.99
N ASN A 26 -9.05 -15.44 11.14
CA ASN A 26 -7.75 -15.04 10.61
C ASN A 26 -7.39 -13.56 10.91
N ALA A 27 -8.29 -12.80 11.54
CA ALA A 27 -8.02 -11.40 11.86
C ALA A 27 -7.13 -11.25 13.11
N THR A 28 -5.92 -10.71 12.91
CA THR A 28 -5.11 -10.13 14.00
C THR A 28 -5.56 -8.70 14.25
N ILE A 29 -6.57 -8.54 15.11
CA ILE A 29 -7.21 -7.24 15.39
C ILE A 29 -6.18 -6.20 15.85
N GLU A 30 -5.27 -6.59 16.73
CA GLU A 30 -4.26 -5.74 17.34
C GLU A 30 -3.31 -5.15 16.29
N LYS A 31 -2.81 -6.00 15.38
CA LYS A 31 -1.94 -5.57 14.27
C LYS A 31 -2.66 -4.61 13.33
N SER A 32 -3.93 -4.86 13.07
CA SER A 32 -4.70 -4.02 12.18
C SER A 32 -5.12 -2.69 12.81
N GLN A 33 -5.31 -2.63 14.13
CA GLN A 33 -5.51 -1.36 14.85
C GLN A 33 -4.26 -0.49 14.77
N VAL A 34 -3.08 -1.07 14.99
CA VAL A 34 -1.81 -0.34 14.82
C VAL A 34 -1.68 0.19 13.39
N GLY A 35 -1.92 -0.63 12.38
CA GLY A 35 -1.88 -0.20 10.99
C GLY A 35 -2.93 0.88 10.66
N PHE A 36 -4.14 0.79 11.20
CA PHE A 36 -5.17 1.81 11.01
C PHE A 36 -4.75 3.16 11.60
N ILE A 37 -4.14 3.14 12.79
CA ILE A 37 -3.62 4.36 13.41
C ILE A 37 -2.49 4.94 12.56
N ASP A 38 -1.50 4.13 12.17
CA ASP A 38 -0.31 4.62 11.46
C ASP A 38 -0.63 5.18 10.06
N TYR A 39 -1.55 4.55 9.31
CA TYR A 39 -1.78 4.92 7.90
C TYR A 39 -2.97 5.85 7.66
N ILE A 40 -3.91 5.96 8.61
CA ILE A 40 -5.13 6.75 8.41
C ILE A 40 -5.31 7.78 9.51
N VAL A 41 -5.35 7.34 10.77
CA VAL A 41 -5.76 8.22 11.89
C VAL A 41 -4.66 9.21 12.24
N HIS A 42 -3.40 8.77 12.34
CA HIS A 42 -2.28 9.62 12.72
C HIS A 42 -2.04 10.74 11.70
N PRO A 43 -1.91 10.49 10.38
CA PRO A 43 -1.71 11.57 9.41
C PRO A 43 -2.87 12.60 9.40
N LEU A 44 -4.10 12.13 9.63
CA LEU A 44 -5.27 12.99 9.72
C LEU A 44 -5.23 13.88 10.96
N TRP A 45 -4.95 13.31 12.13
CA TRP A 45 -4.93 14.04 13.39
C TRP A 45 -3.71 14.94 13.54
N GLU A 46 -2.57 14.55 12.98
CA GLU A 46 -1.37 15.38 12.89
C GLU A 46 -1.66 16.67 12.11
N THR A 47 -2.21 16.54 10.90
CA THR A 47 -2.59 17.70 10.07
C THR A 47 -3.67 18.55 10.75
N TRP A 48 -4.60 17.93 11.46
CA TRP A 48 -5.63 18.65 12.21
C TRP A 48 -5.05 19.43 13.40
N ALA A 49 -4.16 18.79 14.17
CA ALA A 49 -3.55 19.42 15.33
C ALA A 49 -2.66 20.61 14.94
N ASP A 50 -1.97 20.53 13.80
CA ASP A 50 -1.25 21.67 13.22
C ASP A 50 -2.18 22.86 12.95
N LEU A 51 -3.41 22.61 12.48
CA LEU A 51 -4.39 23.64 12.18
C LEU A 51 -4.94 24.33 13.44
N VAL A 52 -5.20 23.56 14.50
CA VAL A 52 -5.84 24.05 15.74
C VAL A 52 -4.85 24.16 16.91
N HIS A 53 -3.55 24.22 16.62
CA HIS A 53 -2.53 24.22 17.66
C HIS A 53 -2.74 25.40 18.64
N PRO A 54 -2.73 25.15 19.98
CA PRO A 54 -2.33 23.92 20.67
C PRO A 54 -3.48 22.98 21.08
N ASP A 55 -4.71 23.26 20.69
CA ASP A 55 -5.91 22.70 21.35
C ASP A 55 -6.10 21.18 21.18
N ALA A 56 -5.48 20.57 20.16
CA ALA A 56 -5.61 19.13 19.88
C ALA A 56 -4.41 18.29 20.34
N GLN A 57 -3.42 18.88 21.04
CA GLN A 57 -2.21 18.16 21.44
C GLN A 57 -2.52 16.98 22.38
N ASP A 58 -3.39 17.18 23.37
CA ASP A 58 -3.78 16.10 24.29
C ASP A 58 -4.42 14.90 23.56
N ILE A 59 -5.08 15.15 22.42
CA ILE A 59 -5.70 14.10 21.61
C ILE A 59 -4.63 13.30 20.85
N LEU A 60 -3.62 13.98 20.31
CA LEU A 60 -2.48 13.33 19.66
C LEU A 60 -1.69 12.46 20.66
N ASP A 61 -1.37 13.01 21.82
CA ASP A 61 -0.64 12.29 22.86
C ASP A 61 -1.41 11.02 23.29
N THR A 62 -2.73 11.14 23.48
CA THR A 62 -3.60 9.97 23.78
C THR A 62 -3.66 8.96 22.62
N LEU A 63 -3.62 9.42 21.36
CA LEU A 63 -3.62 8.54 20.19
C LEU A 63 -2.33 7.70 20.14
N GLU A 64 -1.19 8.32 20.42
CA GLU A 64 0.11 7.63 20.48
C GLU A 64 0.14 6.58 21.61
N GLU A 65 -0.35 6.93 22.80
CA GLU A 65 -0.44 5.99 23.92
C GLU A 65 -1.31 4.76 23.58
N ASN A 66 -2.45 4.99 22.91
CA ASN A 66 -3.32 3.91 22.45
C ASN A 66 -2.65 3.03 21.39
N ARG A 67 -1.91 3.65 20.46
CA ARG A 67 -1.16 2.94 19.42
C ARG A 67 -0.11 2.01 20.03
N ASP A 68 0.62 2.49 21.03
CA ASP A 68 1.61 1.71 21.77
C ASP A 68 0.97 0.59 22.59
N TYR A 69 -0.18 0.85 23.20
CA TYR A 69 -0.97 -0.18 23.88
C TYR A 69 -1.33 -1.33 22.92
N TYR A 70 -1.88 -1.03 21.73
CA TYR A 70 -2.20 -2.05 20.73
C TYR A 70 -0.94 -2.77 20.22
N GLN A 71 0.17 -2.06 20.04
CA GLN A 71 1.44 -2.66 19.65
C GLN A 71 1.96 -3.66 20.68
N SER A 72 1.79 -3.36 21.97
CA SER A 72 2.25 -4.22 23.08
C SER A 72 1.45 -5.52 23.20
N MET A 73 0.22 -5.55 22.69
CA MET A 73 -0.64 -6.74 22.68
C MET A 73 -0.34 -7.69 21.52
N ILE A 74 0.46 -7.26 20.53
CA ILE A 74 0.85 -8.13 19.41
C ILE A 74 1.89 -9.15 19.91
N PRO A 75 1.61 -10.46 19.86
CA PRO A 75 2.57 -11.47 20.29
C PRO A 75 3.81 -11.43 19.39
N PRO A 76 5.03 -11.56 19.95
CA PRO A 76 6.24 -11.69 19.14
C PRO A 76 6.14 -12.95 18.28
N SER A 77 6.62 -12.86 17.04
CA SER A 77 6.66 -14.01 16.13
C SER A 77 7.42 -15.16 16.78
N PRO A 78 6.96 -16.42 16.66
CA PRO A 78 7.71 -17.55 17.19
C PRO A 78 9.12 -17.57 16.61
N PRO A 79 10.15 -17.89 17.41
CA PRO A 79 11.52 -17.96 16.92
C PRO A 79 11.60 -18.99 15.79
N PRO A 80 12.44 -18.75 14.75
CA PRO A 80 12.61 -19.73 13.69
C PRO A 80 13.10 -21.05 14.30
N SER A 81 12.33 -22.11 14.08
CA SER A 81 12.71 -23.46 14.48
C SER A 81 14.04 -23.80 13.82
N THR A 82 15.10 -23.95 14.61
CA THR A 82 16.35 -24.56 14.15
C THR A 82 16.15 -26.07 14.07
N ASP A 83 15.44 -26.53 13.04
CA ASP A 83 15.48 -27.94 12.64
C ASP A 83 16.49 -28.07 11.50
N ASP A 84 17.72 -28.34 11.90
CA ASP A 84 18.91 -28.43 11.06
C ASP A 84 18.95 -29.81 10.38
N ASN A 85 17.93 -30.16 9.57
CA ASN A 85 17.91 -31.36 8.72
C ASN A 85 16.83 -31.30 7.61
N ASN A 86 17.03 -30.49 6.56
CA ASN A 86 16.95 -30.90 5.15
C ASN A 86 16.95 -29.68 4.21
N ASP A 87 17.80 -29.77 3.20
CA ASP A 87 17.86 -28.92 2.01
C ASP A 87 16.53 -28.91 1.23
N ASP A 88 15.57 -28.09 1.65
CA ASP A 88 14.52 -27.59 0.76
C ASP A 88 14.43 -26.07 0.92
N LYS A 89 15.43 -25.42 0.34
CA LYS A 89 15.47 -23.97 0.09
C LYS A 89 14.29 -23.61 -0.81
N ILE A 90 13.12 -23.35 -0.22
CA ILE A 90 12.02 -22.68 -0.92
C ILE A 90 12.49 -21.25 -1.21
N ARG A 91 13.09 -21.09 -2.39
CA ARG A 91 13.42 -19.80 -2.97
C ARG A 91 12.09 -19.17 -3.41
N PHE A 92 11.54 -18.30 -2.59
CA PHE A 92 10.45 -17.42 -3.01
C PHE A 92 11.02 -16.43 -4.04
N GLN A 93 10.94 -16.79 -5.33
CA GLN A 93 11.20 -15.84 -6.41
C GLN A 93 10.02 -14.87 -6.46
N VAL A 94 10.17 -13.72 -5.81
CA VAL A 94 9.40 -12.55 -6.24
C VAL A 94 9.96 -12.18 -7.61
N THR A 95 9.25 -12.53 -8.68
CA THR A 95 9.48 -11.93 -9.98
C THR A 95 8.94 -10.51 -9.89
N LEU A 96 9.76 -9.59 -9.37
CA LEU A 96 9.60 -8.19 -9.72
C LEU A 96 9.83 -8.12 -11.24
N GLU A 97 8.78 -7.98 -12.02
CA GLU A 97 8.89 -7.43 -13.36
C GLU A 97 9.27 -5.95 -13.21
N GLU A 98 10.54 -5.69 -12.91
CA GLU A 98 11.18 -4.40 -13.16
C GLU A 98 11.50 -4.35 -14.65
N SER A 99 10.49 -4.03 -15.46
CA SER A 99 10.68 -3.65 -16.87
C SER A 99 11.21 -2.23 -16.93
N ASP A 100 12.48 -2.02 -16.57
CA ASP A 100 13.18 -0.74 -16.71
C ASP A 100 14.69 -0.95 -16.97
N GLN A 101 15.04 -1.72 -18.01
CA GLN A 101 16.39 -1.67 -18.57
C GLN A 101 16.50 -2.26 -19.98
N ASP A 102 15.83 -1.65 -20.95
CA ASP A 102 16.22 -1.71 -22.37
C ASP A 102 16.14 -0.31 -23.03
N ILE A 103 16.25 0.75 -22.23
CA ILE A 103 16.67 2.07 -22.73
C ILE A 103 18.19 2.00 -22.90
N LEU A 104 18.69 1.48 -24.02
CA LEU A 104 20.04 1.74 -24.56
C LEU A 104 20.29 1.11 -25.96
N GLY A 105 19.25 0.80 -26.75
CA GLY A 105 19.40 0.17 -28.08
C GLY A 105 18.65 0.82 -29.26
N GLU A 106 17.61 1.63 -29.04
CA GLU A 106 16.75 2.16 -30.12
C GLU A 106 16.89 3.67 -30.38
N LYS A 107 17.93 4.31 -29.83
CA LYS A 107 18.07 5.78 -29.92
C LYS A 107 18.75 6.33 -31.17
N GLU A 108 18.99 5.52 -32.21
CA GLU A 108 19.63 5.97 -33.46
C GLU A 108 18.75 5.88 -34.73
N GLU A 109 17.51 5.38 -34.67
CA GLU A 109 16.63 5.31 -35.87
C GLU A 109 15.37 6.19 -35.83
N LEU A 110 15.15 6.98 -34.77
CA LEU A 110 13.96 7.85 -34.64
C LEU A 110 14.24 9.36 -34.78
N GLU A 111 15.48 9.76 -35.07
CA GLU A 111 15.80 11.19 -35.34
C GLU A 111 15.66 11.59 -36.83
N GLU A 112 15.46 10.64 -37.76
CA GLU A 112 15.37 10.96 -39.20
C GLU A 112 13.94 11.24 -39.73
N ASP A 113 12.89 10.94 -38.96
CA ASP A 113 11.49 11.09 -39.42
C ASP A 113 10.72 12.31 -38.87
N CYS A 114 11.29 13.09 -37.93
CA CYS A 114 10.64 14.31 -37.42
C CYS A 114 10.90 15.57 -38.28
N GLU A 115 11.99 15.64 -39.05
CA GLU A 115 12.30 16.81 -39.88
C GLU A 115 11.50 16.89 -41.20
N ALA A 116 10.72 15.86 -41.54
CA ALA A 116 9.87 15.84 -42.74
C ALA A 116 8.45 16.43 -42.53
N SER A 117 7.97 16.54 -41.28
CA SER A 117 6.58 16.94 -41.00
C SER A 117 6.37 18.44 -40.74
N GLU A 118 7.44 19.22 -40.50
CA GLU A 118 7.34 20.67 -40.28
C GLU A 118 7.39 21.51 -41.57
N LYS A 119 7.65 20.90 -42.74
CA LYS A 119 7.68 21.62 -44.03
C LYS A 119 6.38 21.57 -44.85
N GLU A 120 5.37 20.81 -44.44
CA GLU A 120 4.05 20.82 -45.11
C GLU A 120 2.97 21.68 -44.42
N ASN A 121 3.14 22.06 -43.15
CA ASN A 121 2.12 22.85 -42.44
C ASN A 121 2.34 24.38 -42.47
N ALA A 122 3.39 24.87 -43.15
CA ALA A 122 3.67 26.31 -43.30
C ALA A 122 3.16 26.93 -44.62
N GLN A 123 2.52 26.14 -45.50
CA GLN A 123 2.10 26.60 -46.83
C GLN A 123 0.57 26.72 -47.05
N SER A 124 -0.22 26.65 -45.98
CA SER A 124 -1.70 26.68 -46.05
C SER A 124 -2.36 27.90 -45.36
N HIS A 125 -1.60 28.94 -45.01
CA HIS A 125 -2.15 30.20 -44.48
C HIS A 125 -1.56 31.47 -45.13
N SER A 126 -1.48 31.47 -46.46
CA SER A 126 -1.41 32.70 -47.25
C SER A 126 -2.16 32.49 -48.56
N GLY A 127 -3.44 32.84 -48.58
CA GLY A 127 -4.27 32.64 -49.76
C GLY A 127 -5.77 32.82 -49.55
N MET A 128 -6.18 33.97 -49.02
CA MET A 128 -7.38 34.74 -49.43
C MET A 128 -7.41 36.09 -48.72
#